data_AF-A0A961ZAW3-F1
#
_entry.id   AF-A0A961ZAW3-F1
#
_cell.length_a   1.000
_cell.length_b   1.000
_cell.length_c   1.000
_cell.angle_alpha   90.00
_cell.angle_beta   90.00
_cell.angle_gamma   90.00
#
_symmetry.space_group_name_H-M   'P 1'
#
loop_
_entity.id
_entity.type
_entity.pdbx_description
1 polymer ?
#
loop_
_entity_poly.entity_id
_entity_poly.type
_entity_poly.pdbx_seq_one_letter_code
_entity_poly.pdbx_strand_id
1 'polypeptide(L)' 'MTTQDNLDQKFLDAAYEEAQKGLSEGGIPIGSVLVRDGEIIGRGHNRRVQKGDP' A
#
# COMPACT_ATOMS: atom_id res chain seq x y z
N MET A 1 -0.69 -5.86 -23.61
CA MET A 1 -0.89 -5.82 -22.15
C MET A 1 -1.81 -6.97 -21.80
N THR A 2 -1.31 -7.90 -20.99
CA THR A 2 -2.09 -9.06 -20.54
C THR A 2 -3.03 -8.64 -19.41
N THR A 3 -4.09 -9.41 -19.17
CA THR A 3 -5.03 -9.20 -18.06
C THR A 3 -4.32 -9.18 -16.69
N GLN A 4 -3.19 -9.88 -16.58
CA GLN A 4 -2.35 -9.93 -15.38
C GLN A 4 -1.64 -8.59 -15.11
N ASP A 5 -1.08 -7.95 -16.15
CA ASP A 5 -0.41 -6.64 -16.02
C ASP A 5 -1.36 -5.56 -15.46
N ASN A 6 -2.65 -5.64 -15.80
CA ASN A 6 -3.66 -4.68 -15.38
C ASN A 6 -4.08 -4.89 -13.90
N LEU A 7 -4.13 -6.14 -13.44
CA LEU A 7 -4.37 -6.48 -12.04
C LEU A 7 -3.21 -6.06 -11.16
N ASP A 8 -1.98 -6.31 -11.59
CA ASP A 8 -0.78 -5.92 -10.86
C ASP A 8 -0.72 -4.39 -10.71
N GLN A 9 -1.05 -3.64 -11.77
CA GLN A 9 -1.15 -2.18 -11.69
C GLN A 9 -2.20 -1.71 -10.68
N LYS A 10 -3.40 -2.31 -10.67
CA LYS A 10 -4.47 -1.98 -9.71
C LYS A 10 -4.02 -2.19 -8.25
N PHE A 11 -3.26 -3.25 -7.98
CA PHE A 11 -2.77 -3.54 -6.64
C PHE A 11 -1.60 -2.63 -6.25
N LEU A 12 -0.72 -2.30 -7.19
CA LEU A 12 0.36 -1.33 -7.00
C LEU A 12 -0.17 0.07 -6.74
N ASP A 13 -1.20 0.52 -7.47
CA ASP A 13 -1.86 1.81 -7.24
C ASP A 13 -2.43 1.89 -5.83
N ALA A 14 -3.08 0.81 -5.36
CA ALA A 14 -3.60 0.73 -4.00
C ALA A 14 -2.49 0.76 -2.93
N ALA A 15 -1.33 0.14 -3.18
CA ALA A 15 -0.18 0.22 -2.28
C ALA A 15 0.44 1.63 -2.29
N TYR A 16 0.47 2.27 -3.46
CA TYR A 16 0.98 3.63 -3.61
C TYR A 16 0.11 4.65 -2.87
N GLU A 17 -1.22 4.52 -2.93
CA GLU A 17 -2.15 5.34 -2.13
C GLU A 17 -1.85 5.23 -0.62
N GLU A 18 -1.57 4.03 -0.11
CA GLU A 18 -1.18 3.84 1.29
C GLU A 18 0.17 4.50 1.61
N ALA A 19 1.16 4.39 0.71
CA ALA A 19 2.44 5.07 0.88
C ALA A 19 2.28 6.60 0.95
N GLN A 20 1.40 7.18 0.12
CA GLN A 20 1.08 8.61 0.13
C GLN A 20 0.40 9.05 1.44
N LYS A 21 -0.45 8.20 2.03
CA LYS A 21 -1.04 8.46 3.36
C LYS A 21 0.04 8.49 4.43
N GLY A 22 0.91 7.48 4.45
CA GLY A 22 2.05 7.42 5.38
C GLY A 22 2.96 8.65 5.28
N LEU A 23 3.21 9.14 4.06
CA LEU A 23 3.95 10.39 3.82
C LEU A 23 3.23 11.61 4.41
N SER A 24 1.94 11.73 4.14
CA SER A 24 1.10 12.88 4.58
C SER A 24 0.99 12.95 6.10
N GLU A 25 1.06 11.80 6.76
CA GLU A 25 1.11 11.67 8.21
C GLU A 25 2.51 11.91 8.81
N GLY A 26 3.51 12.26 7.98
CA GLY A 26 4.89 12.51 8.42
C GLY A 26 5.72 11.24 8.68
N GLY A 27 5.24 10.08 8.22
CA GLY A 27 5.93 8.80 8.32
C GLY A 27 6.80 8.46 7.10
N ILE A 28 7.43 7.29 7.13
CA ILE A 28 8.19 6.77 5.98
C ILE A 28 7.17 6.28 4.94
N PRO A 29 7.24 6.74 3.67
CA PRO A 29 6.25 6.45 2.63
C PRO A 29 6.36 5.03 2.09
N ILE A 30 5.91 4.06 2.89
CA ILE A 30 5.86 2.65 2.52
C ILE A 30 4.41 2.20 2.67
N GLY A 31 3.82 1.73 1.57
CA GLY A 31 2.48 1.16 1.53
C GLY A 31 2.52 -0.28 1.06
N SER A 32 1.55 -1.07 1.49
CA SER A 32 1.41 -2.48 1.16
C SER A 32 -0.05 -2.87 1.02
N VAL A 33 -0.30 -3.87 0.18
CA VAL A 33 -1.61 -4.51 0.03
C VAL A 33 -1.46 -6.03 0.11
N LEU A 34 -2.44 -6.69 0.70
CA LEU A 34 -2.55 -8.14 0.73
C LEU A 34 -3.71 -8.55 -0.18
N VAL A 35 -3.40 -9.35 -1.19
CA VAL A 35 -4.36 -9.80 -2.20
C VAL A 35 -4.57 -11.30 -2.06
N ARG A 36 -5.83 -11.73 -2.15
CA ARG A 36 -6.22 -13.14 -2.20
C ARG A 36 -7.35 -13.28 -3.21
N ASP A 37 -7.22 -14.26 -4.10
CA ASP A 37 -8.25 -14.57 -5.11
C ASP A 37 -8.66 -13.37 -5.98
N GLY A 38 -7.71 -12.46 -6.27
CA GLY A 38 -7.94 -11.25 -7.08
C GLY A 38 -8.55 -10.07 -6.32
N GLU A 39 -8.76 -10.20 -5.00
CA GLU A 39 -9.35 -9.17 -4.15
C GLU A 39 -8.36 -8.70 -3.08
N ILE A 40 -8.37 -7.40 -2.78
CA ILE A 40 -7.57 -6.83 -1.70
C ILE A 40 -8.27 -7.14 -0.38
N ILE A 41 -7.66 -7.97 0.45
CA ILE A 41 -8.16 -8.34 1.78
C ILE A 41 -7.50 -7.54 2.91
N GLY A 42 -6.43 -6.79 2.60
CA GLY A 42 -5.75 -5.93 3.56
C GLY A 42 -4.97 -4.81 2.88
N ARG A 43 -4.90 -3.65 3.54
CA ARG A 43 -4.11 -2.49 3.14
C ARG A 43 -3.41 -1.93 4.35
N GLY A 44 -2.21 -1.39 4.19
CA GLY A 44 -1.51 -0.72 5.28
C GLY A 44 -0.35 0.12 4.80
N HIS A 45 0.10 1.01 5.68
CA HIS A 45 1.30 1.80 5.51
C HIS A 45 2.13 1.78 6.78
N ASN A 46 3.42 2.09 6.64
CA ASN A 46 4.32 2.16 7.77
C ASN A 46 3.95 3.31 8.71
N ARG A 47 3.82 3.02 10.01
CA ARG A 47 3.48 4.00 11.07
C ARG A 47 4.56 4.15 12.14
N ARG A 48 5.77 3.60 11.93
CA ARG A 48 6.85 3.60 12.94
C ARG A 48 7.12 4.98 13.54
N VAL A 49 7.27 5.99 12.69
CA VAL A 49 7.57 7.37 13.12
C VAL A 49 6.37 8.03 13.82
N GLN A 50 5.15 7.65 13.46
CA GLN A 50 3.92 8.31 13.93
C GLN A 50 3.44 7.77 15.29
N LYS A 51 3.80 6.54 15.65
CA LYS A 51 3.47 5.90 16.93
C LYS A 51 4.59 5.97 17.98
N GLY A 52 5.75 6.53 17.63
CA GLY A 52 6.90 6.62 18.53
C GLY A 52 7.59 5.28 18.80
N ASP A 53 7.34 4.26 17.97
CA ASP A 53 7.96 2.94 18.07
C ASP A 53 9.11 2.85 17.03
N PRO A 54 10.38 2.99 17.45
CA PRO A 54 11.54 3.04 16.55
C PRO A 54 11.80 1.75 15.75
#